data_AF-A0A1J3D7K7-F1
#
_entry.id   AF-A0A1J3D7K7-F1
#
_cell.length_a   1.000
_cell.length_b   1.000
_cell.length_c   1.000
_cell.angle_alpha   90.00
_cell.angle_beta   90.00
_cell.angle_gamma   90.00
#
_symmetry.space_group_name_H-M   'P 1'
#
loop_
_entity.id
_entity.type
_entity.pdbx_description
1 polymer ?
#
loop_
_entity_poly.entity_id
_entity_poly.type
_entity_poly.pdbx_seq_one_letter_code
_entity_poly.pdbx_strand_id
1 'polypeptide(L)'
;SRPTEYTFGSLVTAASSLTEPDVSLLKQLMCTIQKSGFLSDLFVGSGLVSAFAKSGSLSCARKVFNQMETRNAVTLNGLMVGLVRQKRGEEA
;
A
#
# COMPACT_ATOMS: atom_id res chain seq x y z
N SER A 1 -3.24 -23.23 6.24
CA SER A 1 -3.11 -22.67 4.88
C SER A 1 -1.98 -21.64 4.87
N ARG A 2 -1.02 -21.72 3.93
CA ARG A 2 0.03 -20.69 3.82
C ARG A 2 -0.59 -19.42 3.21
N PRO A 3 -0.33 -18.22 3.76
CA PRO A 3 -0.77 -16.98 3.14
C PRO A 3 -0.09 -16.79 1.78
N THR A 4 -0.87 -16.38 0.79
CA THR A 4 -0.43 -16.06 -0.58
C THR A 4 -0.50 -14.55 -0.82
N GLU A 5 0.04 -14.10 -1.96
CA GLU A 5 -0.06 -12.73 -2.46
C GLU A 5 -1.52 -12.22 -2.48
N TYR A 6 -2.48 -13.09 -2.79
CA TYR A 6 -3.91 -12.78 -2.72
C TYR A 6 -4.41 -12.50 -1.30
N THR A 7 -3.88 -13.22 -0.30
CA THR A 7 -4.23 -12.99 1.11
C THR A 7 -3.75 -11.62 1.56
N PHE A 8 -2.51 -11.27 1.26
CA PHE A 8 -1.97 -9.96 1.63
C PHE A 8 -2.61 -8.82 0.84
N GLY A 9 -2.83 -8.99 -0.46
CA GLY A 9 -3.47 -7.97 -1.28
C GLY A 9 -4.93 -7.70 -0.88
N SER A 10 -5.69 -8.73 -0.52
CA SER A 10 -7.05 -8.56 0.01
C SER A 10 -7.07 -7.84 1.36
N LEU A 11 -6.17 -8.19 2.29
CA LEU A 11 -6.03 -7.50 3.58
C LEU A 11 -5.67 -6.03 3.42
N VAL A 12 -4.71 -5.74 2.54
CA VAL A 12 -4.30 -4.37 2.23
C VAL A 12 -5.44 -3.59 1.58
N THR A 13 -6.19 -4.20 0.67
CA THR A 13 -7.37 -3.57 0.04
C THR A 13 -8.46 -3.27 1.06
N ALA A 14 -8.76 -4.22 1.95
CA ALA A 14 -9.75 -4.04 3.01
C ALA A 14 -9.34 -2.91 3.97
N ALA A 15 -8.09 -2.90 4.43
CA ALA A 15 -7.58 -1.83 5.29
C ALA A 15 -7.59 -0.45 4.60
N SER A 16 -7.39 -0.41 3.28
CA SER A 16 -7.39 0.82 2.47
C SER A 16 -8.78 1.32 2.07
N SER A 17 -9.83 0.53 2.30
CA SER A 17 -11.21 0.88 1.96
C SER A 17 -11.97 1.48 3.14
N LEU A 18 -11.35 1.54 4.32
CA LEU A 18 -11.88 2.21 5.48
C LEU A 18 -11.81 3.72 5.30
N THR A 19 -12.82 4.43 5.82
CA THR A 19 -12.90 5.90 5.76
C THR A 19 -11.69 6.57 6.41
N GLU A 20 -11.20 6.00 7.51
CA GLU A 20 -9.97 6.39 8.21
C GLU A 20 -9.05 5.18 8.32
N PRO A 21 -8.07 5.02 7.42
CA PRO A 21 -7.21 3.85 7.42
C PRO A 21 -6.24 3.89 8.61
N ASP A 22 -6.31 2.88 9.48
CA ASP A 22 -5.41 2.78 10.64
C ASP A 22 -3.96 2.53 10.20
N VAL A 23 -3.14 3.57 10.34
CA VAL A 23 -1.70 3.55 10.00
C VAL A 23 -0.94 2.51 10.83
N SER A 24 -1.38 2.22 12.06
CA SER A 24 -0.77 1.18 12.91
C SER A 24 -0.98 -0.20 12.31
N LEU A 25 -2.21 -0.50 11.87
CA LEU A 25 -2.53 -1.74 11.17
C LEU A 25 -1.73 -1.88 9.87
N LEU A 26 -1.64 -0.80 9.07
CA LEU A 26 -0.84 -0.80 7.84
C LEU A 26 0.64 -1.06 8.10
N LYS A 27 1.21 -0.55 9.20
CA LYS A 27 2.59 -0.84 9.62
C LYS A 27 2.77 -2.30 10.03
N GLN A 28 1.81 -2.89 10.73
CA GLN A 28 1.84 -4.31 11.07
C GLN A 28 1.77 -5.20 9.83
N LEU A 29 0.89 -4.86 8.88
CA LEU A 29 0.80 -5.54 7.58
C LEU A 29 2.11 -5.42 6.81
N MET A 30 2.70 -4.23 6.72
CA MET A 30 4.00 -4.00 6.09
C MET A 30 5.10 -4.89 6.70
N CYS A 31 5.22 -4.92 8.03
CA CYS A 31 6.18 -5.79 8.72
C CYS A 31 5.96 -7.27 8.42
N THR A 32 4.71 -7.72 8.37
CA THR A 32 4.36 -9.12 8.09
C THR A 32 4.70 -9.48 6.64
N ILE A 33 4.28 -8.65 5.69
CA ILE A 33 4.56 -8.80 4.26
C ILE A 33 6.06 -8.83 3.98
N GLN A 34 6.83 -7.94 4.62
CA GLN A 34 8.28 -7.89 4.48
C GLN A 34 8.93 -9.17 5.02
N LYS A 35 8.50 -9.67 6.19
CA LYS A 35 9.00 -10.94 6.75
C LYS A 35 8.65 -12.16 5.89
N SER A 36 7.53 -12.10 5.18
CA SER A 36 7.09 -13.17 4.29
C SER A 36 7.68 -13.09 2.89
N GLY A 37 8.44 -12.04 2.55
CA GLY A 37 9.06 -11.85 1.24
C GLY A 37 8.12 -11.36 0.13
N PHE A 38 6.85 -11.07 0.45
CA PHE A 38 5.85 -10.61 -0.53
C PHE A 38 5.92 -9.10 -0.81
N LEU A 39 6.90 -8.39 -0.25
CA LEU A 39 7.08 -6.96 -0.55
C LEU A 39 7.53 -6.73 -1.99
N SER A 40 8.26 -7.68 -2.58
CA SER A 40 8.68 -7.65 -3.99
C SER A 40 7.55 -8.03 -4.95
N ASP A 41 6.43 -8.58 -4.44
CA ASP A 41 5.24 -8.81 -5.24
C ASP A 41 4.59 -7.47 -5.61
N LEU A 42 4.36 -7.26 -6.90
CA LEU A 42 3.88 -5.99 -7.42
C LEU A 42 2.49 -5.65 -6.87
N PHE A 43 1.60 -6.63 -6.75
CA PHE A 43 0.22 -6.42 -6.30
C PHE A 43 0.20 -6.04 -4.82
N VAL A 44 0.94 -6.77 -3.99
CA VAL A 44 1.04 -6.52 -2.55
C VAL A 44 1.77 -5.20 -2.26
N GLY A 45 2.91 -4.96 -2.90
CA GLY A 45 3.71 -3.74 -2.72
C GLY A 45 2.96 -2.49 -3.18
N SER A 46 2.33 -2.52 -4.36
CA SER A 46 1.55 -1.38 -4.87
C SER A 46 0.31 -1.10 -4.01
N GLY A 47 -0.31 -2.15 -3.46
CA GLY A 47 -1.39 -2.03 -2.50
C GLY A 47 -0.95 -1.28 -1.24
N LEU A 48 0.18 -1.67 -0.64
CA LEU A 48 0.70 -1.02 0.57
C LEU A 48 1.06 0.45 0.33
N VAL A 49 1.68 0.76 -0.80
CA VAL A 49 1.98 2.15 -1.19
C VAL A 49 0.69 2.97 -1.28
N SER A 50 -0.35 2.43 -1.93
CA SER A 50 -1.65 3.08 -2.05
C SER A 50 -2.35 3.25 -0.70
N ALA A 51 -2.26 2.24 0.17
CA ALA A 51 -2.83 2.26 1.52
C ALA A 51 -2.23 3.37 2.39
N PHE A 52 -0.89 3.45 2.40
CA PHE A 52 -0.18 4.49 3.15
C PHE A 52 -0.38 5.89 2.54
N ALA A 53 -0.53 5.99 1.22
CA ALA A 53 -0.86 7.26 0.58
C ALA A 53 -2.25 7.74 1.01
N LYS A 54 -3.27 6.87 0.94
CA LYS A 54 -4.65 7.18 1.36
C LYS A 54 -4.76 7.57 2.83
N SER A 55 -3.96 6.96 3.70
CA SER A 55 -3.93 7.29 5.14
C SER A 55 -3.12 8.55 5.48
N GLY A 56 -2.65 9.29 4.47
CA GLY A 56 -1.85 10.50 4.64
C GLY A 56 -0.39 10.25 5.03
N SER A 57 0.03 8.99 5.21
CA SER A 57 1.39 8.63 5.58
C SER A 57 2.31 8.49 4.36
N LEU A 58 2.56 9.61 3.67
CA LEU A 58 3.43 9.65 2.48
C LEU A 58 4.86 9.16 2.75
N SER A 59 5.37 9.38 3.97
CA SER A 59 6.69 8.87 4.40
C SER A 59 6.73 7.34 4.39
N CYS A 60 5.67 6.68 4.86
CA CYS A 60 5.58 5.22 4.83
C CYS A 60 5.35 4.70 3.40
N ALA A 61 4.51 5.37 2.61
CA ALA A 61 4.29 5.03 1.20
C ALA A 61 5.60 5.06 0.40
N ARG A 62 6.41 6.11 0.60
CA ARG A 62 7.73 6.24 -0.03
C ARG A 62 8.71 5.17 0.46
N LYS A 63 8.68 4.84 1.75
CA LYS A 63 9.53 3.78 2.31
C LYS A 63 9.23 2.43 1.64
N VAL A 64 7.96 2.06 1.53
CA VAL A 64 7.54 0.83 0.84
C VAL A 64 8.00 0.85 -0.61
N PHE A 65 7.73 1.94 -1.34
CA PHE A 65 8.15 2.10 -2.73
C PHE A 65 9.67 1.93 -2.93
N ASN A 66 10.46 2.50 -2.02
CA ASN A 66 11.92 2.36 -2.05
C ASN A 66 12.40 0.95 -1.71
N GLN A 67 11.64 0.18 -0.91
CA GLN A 67 11.98 -1.19 -0.54
C GLN A 67 11.55 -2.23 -1.57
N MET A 68 10.67 -1.89 -2.51
CA MET A 68 10.32 -2.76 -3.63
C MET A 68 11.52 -2.90 -4.58
N GLU A 69 12.00 -4.12 -4.79
CA GLU A 69 13.07 -4.44 -5.76
C GLU A 69 12.59 -4.25 -7.20
N THR A 70 11.35 -4.69 -7.48
CA THR A 70 10.71 -4.53 -8.78
C THR A 70 9.77 -3.33 -8.76
N ARG A 71 10.23 -2.19 -9.30
CA ARG A 71 9.43 -0.97 -9.48
C ARG A 71 9.06 -0.87 -10.95
N ASN A 72 7.79 -1.03 -11.31
CA ASN A 72 7.35 -0.79 -12.69
C ASN A 72 6.55 0.53 -12.79
N ALA A 73 6.29 0.96 -14.03
CA ALA A 73 5.46 2.14 -14.29
C ALA A 73 4.05 2.03 -13.68
N VAL A 74 3.55 0.81 -13.43
CA VAL A 74 2.26 0.55 -12.77
C VAL A 74 2.32 0.86 -11.27
N THR A 75 3.42 0.57 -10.57
CA THR A 75 3.63 0.95 -9.16
C THR A 75 3.63 2.48 -8.99
N LEU A 76 4.30 3.18 -9.91
CA LEU A 76 4.37 4.65 -9.95
C LEU A 76 3.02 5.28 -10.32
N ASN A 77 2.30 4.71 -11.30
CA ASN A 77 0.97 5.16 -11.67
C ASN A 77 -0.03 4.92 -10.54
N GLY A 78 0.08 3.81 -9.80
CA GLY A 78 -0.72 3.55 -8.60
C GLY A 78 -0.48 4.60 -7.51
N LEU A 79 0.78 4.95 -7.26
CA LEU A 79 1.15 6.04 -6.34
C LEU A 79 0.57 7.39 -6.81
N MET A 80 0.68 7.73 -8.10
CA MET A 80 0.14 8.97 -8.65
C MET A 80 -1.39 9.03 -8.61
N VAL A 81 -2.09 7.95 -8.98
CA VAL A 81 -3.56 7.89 -8.90
C VAL A 81 -4.04 7.97 -7.45
N GLY A 82 -3.33 7.33 -6.51
CA GLY A 82 -3.59 7.47 -5.07
C GLY A 82 -3.44 8.92 -4.59
N LEU A 83 -2.35 9.59 -4.98
CA LEU A 83 -2.09 11.01 -4.67
C LEU A 83 -3.14 11.95 -5.28
N VAL A 84 -3.55 11.71 -6.54
CA VAL A 84 -4.55 12.54 -7.24
C VAL A 84 -5.95 12.37 -6.64
N ARG A 85 -6.30 11.16 -6.16
CA ARG A 85 -7.60 10.94 -5.49
C ARG A 85 -7.68 11.57 -4.11
N GLN A 86 -6.56 11.66 -3.37
CA GLN A 86 -6.52 12.37 -2.09
C GLN A 86 -6.77 13.88 -2.28
N LYS A 87 -6.19 14.49 -3.31
CA LYS A 87 -6.41 15.92 -3.61
C LYS A 87 -7.81 16.27 -4.12
N ARG A 88 -8.62 15.29 -4.54
CA ARG A 88 -10.00 15.51 -5.00
C ARG A 88 -11.06 15.26 -3.93
N GLY A 89 -10.65 14.95 -2.69
CA GLY A 89 -11.53 14.91 -1.52
C GLY A 89 -11.52 16.21 -0.69
N GLU A 90 -10.58 17.12 -0.97
CA GLU A 90 -10.49 18.44 -0.32
C GLU A 90 -11.12 19.58 -1.15
N GLU A 91 -11.68 19.28 -2.33
CA GLU A 91 -12.43 20.23 -3.17
C GLU A 91 -13.89 19.78 -3.36
N ALA A 92 -14.63 19.62 -2.25
CA ALA A 92 -16.09 19.56 -2.26
C ALA A 92 -16.66 20.39 -1.09
#